data_AF-A0A3A8JXG1-F1
#
_entry.id   AF-A0A3A8JXG1-F1
#
_cell.length_a   1.000
_cell.length_b   1.000
_cell.length_c   1.000
_cell.angle_alpha   90.00
_cell.angle_beta   90.00
_cell.angle_gamma   90.00
#
_symmetry.space_group_name_H-M   'P 1'
#
loop_
_entity.id
_entity.type
_entity.pdbx_description
1 polymer ?
#
loop_
_entity_poly.entity_id
_entity_poly.type
_entity_poly.pdbx_seq_one_letter_code
_entity_poly.pdbx_strand_id
1 'polypeptide(L)' 'MTEDPATDDRVHAMAPPNSCDESVDTGWCRVYSSRVACNSGIEMYAIWTPDGWCIPSDVCKYNQGPELMCPQ' A
#
# COMPACT_ATOMS: atom_id res chain seq x y z
N MET A 1 13.96 -7.35 31.29
CA MET A 1 13.03 -6.20 31.26
C MET A 1 13.83 -4.94 31.02
N THR A 2 14.18 -4.64 29.77
CA THR A 2 14.56 -3.28 29.36
C THR A 2 14.32 -3.20 27.85
N GLU A 3 13.19 -2.61 27.50
CA GLU A 3 12.83 -2.25 26.13
C GLU A 3 13.60 -0.97 25.80
N ASP A 4 14.49 -1.05 24.80
CA ASP A 4 15.14 0.10 24.20
C ASP A 4 14.09 0.90 23.40
N PRO A 5 13.77 2.15 23.74
CA PRO A 5 12.91 3.00 22.94
C PRO A 5 13.77 3.65 21.85
N ALA A 6 14.25 2.84 20.90
CA ALA A 6 14.69 3.38 19.63
C ALA A 6 13.43 3.87 18.92
N THR A 7 13.22 5.19 18.91
CA THR A 7 12.38 5.90 17.96
C THR A 7 12.80 5.47 16.55
N ASP A 8 12.17 4.40 16.07
CA ASP A 8 12.34 3.86 14.74
C ASP A 8 11.46 4.71 13.81
N ASP A 9 11.84 5.98 13.66
CA ASP A 9 11.50 6.83 12.50
C ASP A 9 12.14 6.28 11.21
N ARG A 10 12.36 4.97 11.14
CA ARG A 10 12.61 4.33 9.87
C ARG A 10 11.26 4.36 9.21
N VAL A 11 11.16 5.16 8.16
CA VAL A 11 10.31 4.83 7.01
C VAL A 11 10.37 3.32 6.86
N HIS A 12 9.38 2.63 7.43
CA HIS A 12 9.15 1.24 7.13
C HIS A 12 8.77 1.34 5.67
N ALA A 13 9.74 1.11 4.78
CA ALA A 13 9.42 0.70 3.43
C ALA A 13 8.51 -0.48 3.68
N MET A 14 7.20 -0.25 3.57
CA MET A 14 6.16 -1.20 3.94
C MET A 14 6.61 -2.51 3.30
N ALA A 15 7.04 -3.47 4.13
CA ALA A 15 7.55 -4.72 3.59
C ALA A 15 6.47 -5.24 2.64
N PRO A 16 6.81 -5.70 1.42
CA PRO A 16 5.80 -6.14 0.47
C PRO A 16 4.90 -7.14 1.21
N PRO A 17 3.60 -6.83 1.35
CA PRO A 17 2.76 -7.56 2.27
C PRO A 17 2.66 -9.00 1.77
N ASN A 18 2.59 -9.95 2.68
CA ASN A 18 2.41 -11.35 2.34
C ASN A 18 0.95 -11.64 1.94
N SER A 19 0.03 -10.71 2.23
CA SER A 19 -1.40 -10.73 1.90
C SER A 19 -1.87 -9.38 1.33
N CYS A 20 -3.08 -9.32 0.78
CA CYS A 20 -3.79 -8.05 0.55
C CYS A 20 -4.93 -7.88 1.55
N ASP A 21 -4.74 -8.32 2.80
CA ASP A 21 -5.80 -8.30 3.80
C ASP A 21 -5.79 -6.95 4.51
N GLU A 22 -6.75 -6.08 4.19
CA GLU A 22 -6.88 -4.74 4.78
C GLU A 22 -7.02 -4.75 6.31
N SER A 23 -7.43 -5.87 6.91
CA SER A 23 -7.53 -6.03 8.36
C SER A 23 -6.19 -6.27 9.05
N VAL A 24 -5.18 -6.73 8.31
CA VAL A 24 -3.83 -7.02 8.80
C VAL A 24 -2.80 -6.03 8.22
N ASP A 25 -2.94 -5.74 6.93
CA ASP A 25 -2.08 -4.87 6.12
C ASP A 25 -2.72 -3.48 5.95
N THR A 26 -2.92 -2.78 7.07
CA THR A 26 -3.51 -1.42 7.06
C THR A 26 -2.70 -0.49 6.16
N GLY A 27 -3.37 0.18 5.21
CA GLY A 27 -2.73 1.07 4.24
C GLY A 27 -2.37 0.39 2.91
N TRP A 28 -2.76 -0.87 2.70
CA TRP A 28 -2.73 -1.54 1.40
C TRP A 28 -4.15 -1.81 0.91
N CYS A 29 -4.37 -1.64 -0.39
CA CYS A 29 -5.62 -2.00 -1.07
C CYS A 29 -5.40 -3.17 -2.01
N ARG A 30 -6.38 -4.08 -2.07
CA ARG A 30 -6.45 -5.06 -3.15
C ARG A 30 -6.95 -4.41 -4.44
N VAL A 31 -6.28 -4.67 -5.54
CA VAL A 31 -6.64 -4.18 -6.87
C VAL A 31 -6.73 -5.32 -7.87
N TYR A 32 -7.43 -5.09 -8.97
CA TYR A 32 -7.67 -6.11 -10.00
C TYR A 32 -6.55 -6.18 -11.05
N SER A 33 -5.63 -5.22 -11.05
CA SER A 33 -4.59 -5.06 -12.07
C SER A 33 -3.25 -4.79 -11.42
N SER A 34 -2.17 -5.19 -12.09
CA SER A 34 -0.80 -4.84 -11.72
C SER A 34 -0.50 -3.35 -11.88
N ARG A 35 -1.42 -2.58 -12.47
CA ARG A 35 -1.30 -1.14 -12.68
C ARG A 35 -2.55 -0.40 -12.24
N VAL A 36 -2.34 0.70 -11.56
CA VAL A 36 -3.39 1.61 -11.11
C VAL A 36 -3.09 3.00 -11.63
N ALA A 37 -4.01 3.57 -12.40
CA ALA A 37 -3.89 4.92 -12.90
C ALA A 37 -4.30 5.91 -11.80
N CYS A 38 -3.36 6.77 -11.39
CA CYS A 38 -3.69 7.94 -10.59
C CYS A 38 -4.37 9.01 -11.46
N ASN A 39 -5.05 9.96 -10.83
CA ASN A 39 -5.78 11.02 -11.53
C ASN A 39 -4.88 11.93 -12.39
N SER A 40 -3.58 12.03 -12.07
CA SER A 40 -2.58 12.70 -12.94
C SER A 40 -2.29 11.96 -14.25
N GLY A 41 -2.79 10.74 -14.43
CA GLY A 41 -2.46 9.86 -15.55
C GLY A 41 -1.18 9.03 -15.36
N ILE A 42 -0.51 9.14 -14.20
CA ILE A 42 0.63 8.29 -13.86
C ILE A 42 0.13 6.91 -13.45
N GLU A 43 0.68 5.86 -14.07
CA GLU A 43 0.44 4.48 -13.67
C GLU A 43 1.37 4.08 -12.52
N MET A 44 0.77 3.61 -11.43
CA MET A 44 1.46 3.02 -10.29
C MET A 44 1.42 1.50 -10.36
N TYR A 45 2.50 0.86 -9.95
CA TYR A 45 2.62 -0.60 -10.00
C TYR A 45 2.16 -1.21 -8.68
N ALA A 46 1.33 -2.24 -8.79
CA ALA A 46 0.93 -3.08 -7.67
C ALA A 46 1.91 -4.26 -7.50
N ILE A 47 1.93 -4.83 -6.30
CA ILE A 47 2.72 -5.99 -5.90
C ILE A 47 1.84 -7.23 -5.97
N TRP A 48 2.35 -8.32 -6.54
CA TRP A 48 1.63 -9.59 -6.55
C TRP A 48 1.82 -10.34 -5.23
N THR A 49 0.72 -10.75 -4.62
CA THR A 49 0.66 -11.64 -3.45
C THR A 49 -0.21 -12.85 -3.80
N PRO A 50 -0.23 -13.91 -2.97
CA PRO A 50 -1.11 -15.06 -3.17
C PRO A 50 -2.61 -14.69 -3.22
N ASP A 51 -3.00 -13.59 -2.57
CA ASP A 51 -4.39 -13.10 -2.57
C ASP A 51 -4.72 -12.23 -3.78
N GLY A 52 -3.72 -11.65 -4.46
CA GLY A 52 -3.92 -10.86 -5.68
C GLY A 52 -2.92 -9.72 -5.82
N TRP A 53 -3.31 -8.66 -6.51
CA TRP A 53 -2.49 -7.45 -6.61
C TRP A 53 -2.79 -6.53 -5.43
N CYS A 54 -1.77 -6.15 -4.65
CA CYS A 54 -1.91 -5.14 -3.60
C CYS A 54 -1.12 -3.89 -3.95
N ILE A 55 -1.63 -2.74 -3.54
CA ILE A 55 -0.96 -1.45 -3.73
C ILE A 55 -1.18 -0.56 -2.50
N PRO A 56 -0.24 0.31 -2.13
CA PRO A 56 -0.49 1.24 -1.02
C PRO A 56 -1.71 2.13 -1.31
N SER A 57 -2.59 2.31 -0.33
CA SER A 57 -3.80 3.15 -0.47
C SER A 57 -3.44 4.60 -0.78
N ASP A 58 -2.28 5.05 -0.31
CA ASP A 58 -1.78 6.40 -0.46
C ASP A 58 -0.86 6.59 -1.67
N VAL A 59 -0.73 5.58 -2.55
CA VAL A 59 0.19 5.62 -3.71
C VAL A 59 -0.07 6.81 -4.64
N CYS A 60 -1.33 7.29 -4.70
CA CYS A 60 -1.74 8.43 -5.52
C CYS A 60 -1.72 9.78 -4.79
N LYS A 61 -1.32 9.85 -3.50
CA LYS A 61 -1.35 11.09 -2.70
C LYS A 61 -0.57 12.25 -3.30
N TYR A 62 0.53 11.96 -3.99
CA TYR A 62 1.36 12.97 -4.67
C TYR A 62 1.04 13.13 -6.17
N ASN A 63 0.08 12.38 -6.68
CA ASN A 63 -0.26 12.28 -8.11
C ASN A 63 -1.66 12.82 -8.40
N GLN A 64 -2.08 13.86 -7.66
CA GLN A 64 -3.37 14.55 -7.79
C GLN A 64 -4.60 13.65 -7.69
N GLY A 65 -4.45 12.42 -7.19
CA GLY A 65 -5.54 11.48 -6.98
C GLY A 65 -5.99 11.47 -5.52
N PRO A 66 -7.27 11.17 -5.25
CA PRO A 66 -7.67 10.77 -3.90
C PRO A 66 -6.87 9.52 -3.47
N GLU A 67 -6.82 9.25 -2.16
CA GLU A 67 -6.41 7.91 -1.69
C GLU A 67 -7.23 6.85 -2.45
N LEU A 68 -6.57 5.77 -2.86
CA LEU A 68 -7.26 4.65 -3.47
C LEU A 68 -8.27 4.13 -2.45
N MET A 69 -9.55 4.27 -2.80
CA MET A 69 -10.61 3.65 -2.03
C MET A 69 -10.53 2.15 -2.32
N CYS A 70 -10.06 1.38 -1.34
CA CYS A 70 -9.98 -0.06 -1.50
C CYS A 70 -11.40 -0.63 -1.75
N PRO A 71 -11.56 -1.58 -2.67
CA PRO A 71 -12.86 -2.21 -2.90
C PRO A 71 -13.32 -2.92 -1.63
N GLN A 72 -14.48 -2.52 -1.10
CA GLN A 72 -15.14 -3.18 0.05
C GLN A 72 -15.55 -4.62 -0.25
#